data_AF-A0A7I7Q0P6-F1
#
_entry.id   AF-A0A7I7Q0P6-F1
#
_cell.length_a   1.000
_cell.length_b   1.000
_cell.length_c   1.000
_cell.angle_alpha   90.00
_cell.angle_beta   90.00
_cell.angle_gamma   90.00
#
_symmetry.space_group_name_H-M   'P 1'
#
loop_
_entity.id
_entity.type
_entity.pdbx_description
1 polymer ?
#
loop_
_entity_poly.entity_id
_entity_poly.type
_entity_poly.pdbx_seq_one_letter_code
_entity_poly.pdbx_strand_id
1 'polypeptide(L)'
;MSSTTSVPAAVSPKERLEVLFDELAELAGQRNAVDGRIVEIAAEIDRDGLCGMTGARSVAALLGWKLGSSSGNAHTIATVARRWEEFPRCTQGMREGRLSLDRSG
;
A
#
# COMPACT_ATOMS: atom_id res chain seq x y z
N MET A 1 -0.53 55.79 -7.16
CA MET A 1 0.39 54.67 -6.95
C MET A 1 -0.23 53.46 -7.59
N SER A 2 0.27 53.03 -8.75
CA SER A 2 -0.32 51.96 -9.55
C SER A 2 0.15 50.60 -9.03
N SER A 3 -0.79 49.77 -8.58
CA SER A 3 -0.52 48.37 -8.22
C SER A 3 -0.26 47.57 -9.49
N THR A 4 0.98 47.13 -9.68
CA THR A 4 1.33 46.12 -10.68
C THR A 4 0.84 44.76 -10.21
N THR A 5 -0.20 44.24 -10.85
CA THR A 5 -0.58 42.83 -10.74
C THR A 5 0.54 41.99 -11.35
N SER A 6 1.26 41.22 -10.54
CA SER A 6 2.24 40.25 -11.03
C SER A 6 1.51 39.12 -11.75
N VAL A 7 1.79 38.96 -13.03
CA VAL A 7 1.34 37.80 -13.81
C VAL A 7 2.01 36.55 -13.23
N PRO A 8 1.28 35.47 -12.91
CA PRO A 8 1.91 34.26 -12.41
C PRO A 8 2.79 33.69 -13.54
N ALA A 9 4.09 33.55 -13.27
CA ALA A 9 5.02 32.93 -14.21
C ALA A 9 4.53 31.51 -14.54
N ALA A 10 4.40 31.20 -15.83
CA ALA A 10 4.01 29.86 -16.26
C ALA A 10 5.12 28.86 -15.85
N VAL A 11 4.75 27.89 -15.01
CA VAL A 11 5.64 26.81 -14.55
C VAL A 11 6.15 26.06 -15.77
N SER A 12 7.46 25.86 -15.88
CA SER A 12 8.05 25.12 -16.99
C SER A 12 7.66 23.63 -16.92
N PRO A 13 7.67 22.90 -18.05
CA PRO A 13 7.37 21.47 -18.05
C PRO A 13 8.25 20.66 -17.09
N LYS A 14 9.51 21.07 -16.89
CA LYS A 14 10.44 20.44 -15.96
C LYS A 14 10.02 20.63 -14.50
N GLU A 15 9.69 21.86 -14.10
CA GLU A 15 9.22 22.15 -12.75
C GLU A 15 7.88 21.43 -12.47
N ARG A 16 6.99 21.32 -13.46
CA ARG A 16 5.75 20.54 -13.29
C ARG A 16 6.04 19.05 -13.10
N LEU A 17 7.03 18.50 -13.80
CA LEU A 17 7.41 17.09 -13.64
C LEU A 17 7.98 16.81 -12.24
N GLU A 18 8.78 17.72 -11.68
CA GLU A 18 9.32 17.60 -10.32
C GLU A 18 8.18 17.53 -9.28
N VAL A 19 7.20 18.42 -9.38
CA VAL A 19 6.00 18.39 -8.51
C VAL A 19 5.22 17.08 -8.66
N LEU A 20 5.04 16.58 -9.89
CA LEU A 20 4.34 15.30 -10.12
C LEU A 20 5.10 14.11 -9.52
N PHE A 21 6.43 14.13 -9.49
CA PHE A 21 7.22 13.10 -8.83
C PHE A 21 7.08 13.14 -7.31
N ASP A 22 7.02 14.32 -6.71
CA ASP A 22 6.74 14.47 -5.29
C ASP A 22 5.33 13.96 -4.94
N GLU A 23 4.32 14.30 -5.76
CA GLU A 23 2.95 13.79 -5.63
C GLU A 23 2.92 12.25 -5.73
N LEU A 24 3.66 11.65 -6.67
CA LEU A 24 3.77 10.20 -6.80
C LEU A 24 4.48 9.53 -5.60
N ALA A 25 5.51 10.16 -5.05
CA ALA A 25 6.24 9.65 -3.89
C ALA A 25 5.34 9.62 -2.65
N GLU A 26 4.55 10.67 -2.42
CA GLU A 26 3.55 10.75 -1.36
C GLU A 26 2.50 9.63 -1.51
N LEU A 27 1.92 9.50 -2.71
CA LEU A 27 0.93 8.46 -3.01
C LEU A 27 1.51 7.05 -2.87
N ALA A 28 2.78 6.84 -3.23
CA ALA A 28 3.46 5.57 -3.04
C ALA A 28 3.62 5.24 -1.55
N GLY A 29 3.97 6.22 -0.72
CA GLY A 29 4.03 6.06 0.74
C GLY A 29 2.68 5.66 1.32
N GLN A 30 1.60 6.33 0.88
CA GLN A 30 0.24 6.01 1.29
C GLN A 30 -0.18 4.60 0.86
N ARG A 31 0.11 4.21 -0.39
CA ARG A 31 -0.18 2.86 -0.89
C ARG A 31 0.54 1.80 -0.07
N ASN A 32 1.82 2.01 0.22
CA ASN A 32 2.62 1.09 1.03
C ASN A 32 2.04 0.93 2.45
N ALA A 33 1.59 2.03 3.06
CA ALA A 33 0.96 2.00 4.38
C ALA A 33 -0.37 1.22 4.36
N VAL A 34 -1.19 1.43 3.32
CA VAL A 34 -2.44 0.68 3.10
C VAL A 34 -2.15 -0.81 2.91
N ASP A 35 -1.18 -1.16 2.08
CA ASP A 35 -0.77 -2.56 1.88
C ASP A 35 -0.29 -3.19 3.19
N GLY A 36 0.50 -2.47 3.99
CA GLY A 36 0.93 -2.90 5.32
C GLY A 36 -0.26 -3.21 6.24
N ARG A 37 -1.27 -2.34 6.26
CA ARG A 37 -2.49 -2.57 7.05
C ARG A 37 -3.31 -3.75 6.54
N ILE A 38 -3.39 -3.95 5.23
CA ILE A 38 -4.08 -5.10 4.63
C ILE A 38 -3.39 -6.40 5.05
N VAL A 39 -2.06 -6.45 5.00
CA VAL A 39 -1.30 -7.64 5.43
C VAL A 39 -1.52 -7.92 6.91
N GLU A 40 -1.54 -6.90 7.77
CA GLU A 40 -1.82 -7.06 9.20
C GLU A 40 -3.21 -7.68 9.45
N ILE A 41 -4.24 -7.17 8.78
CA ILE A 41 -5.60 -7.72 8.85
C ILE A 41 -5.62 -9.17 8.33
N ALA A 42 -4.92 -9.45 7.23
CA ALA A 42 -4.82 -10.79 6.69
C ALA A 42 -4.12 -11.76 7.66
N ALA A 43 -3.11 -11.28 8.40
CA ALA A 43 -2.38 -12.06 9.40
C ALA A 43 -3.26 -12.42 10.61
N GLU A 44 -4.09 -11.48 11.06
CA GLU A 44 -5.11 -11.72 12.10
C GLU A 44 -6.14 -12.76 11.63
N ILE A 45 -6.67 -12.59 10.41
CA ILE A 45 -7.64 -13.53 9.82
C ILE A 45 -7.07 -14.96 9.71
N ASP A 46 -5.80 -15.10 9.31
CA ASP A 46 -5.13 -16.39 9.15
C ASP A 46 -4.87 -17.06 10.50
N ARG A 47 -4.27 -16.32 11.44
CA ARG A 47 -3.91 -16.78 12.79
C ARG A 47 -5.13 -17.25 13.58
N ASP A 48 -6.21 -16.47 13.54
CA ASP A 48 -7.41 -16.74 14.33
C ASP A 48 -8.38 -17.68 13.59
N GLY A 49 -8.02 -18.15 12.39
CA GLY A 49 -8.83 -19.07 11.59
C GLY A 49 -10.14 -18.48 11.06
N LEU A 50 -10.28 -17.14 11.06
CA LEU A 50 -11.51 -16.43 10.74
C LEU A 50 -11.95 -16.59 9.28
N CYS A 51 -11.02 -16.96 8.39
CA CYS A 51 -11.32 -17.23 6.99
C CYS A 51 -12.43 -18.28 6.80
N GLY A 52 -12.52 -19.25 7.71
CA GLY A 52 -13.56 -20.29 7.65
C GLY A 52 -14.99 -19.73 7.76
N MET A 53 -15.17 -18.61 8.45
CA MET A 53 -16.49 -17.97 8.66
C MET A 53 -17.06 -17.37 7.38
N THR A 54 -16.22 -17.09 6.37
CA THR A 54 -16.65 -16.47 5.12
C THR A 54 -16.98 -17.49 4.03
N GLY A 55 -16.75 -18.79 4.27
CA GLY A 55 -16.81 -19.83 3.25
C GLY A 55 -15.70 -19.77 2.19
N ALA A 56 -14.66 -18.95 2.40
CA ALA A 56 -13.53 -18.89 1.50
C ALA A 56 -12.58 -20.07 1.75
N ARG A 57 -12.06 -20.67 0.67
CA ARG A 57 -11.14 -21.81 0.73
C ARG A 57 -9.73 -21.48 1.27
N SER A 58 -9.37 -20.20 1.30
CA SER A 58 -8.10 -19.69 1.81
C SER A 58 -8.12 -18.17 1.97
N VAL A 59 -7.21 -17.63 2.78
CA VAL A 59 -7.05 -16.18 2.97
C VAL A 59 -6.75 -15.47 1.65
N ALA A 60 -5.90 -16.06 0.78
CA ALA A 60 -5.65 -15.51 -0.55
C ALA A 60 -6.93 -15.46 -1.41
N ALA A 61 -7.80 -16.49 -1.34
CA ALA A 61 -9.07 -16.48 -2.06
C ALA A 61 -10.03 -15.41 -1.50
N LEU A 62 -10.07 -15.26 -0.17
CA LEU A 62 -10.84 -14.21 0.51
C LEU A 62 -10.40 -12.82 0.07
N LEU A 63 -9.09 -12.54 0.09
CA LEU A 63 -8.52 -11.25 -0.31
C LEU A 63 -8.75 -10.95 -1.80
N GLY A 64 -8.59 -11.95 -2.67
CA GLY A 64 -8.89 -11.81 -4.10
C GLY A 64 -10.33 -11.37 -4.33
N TRP A 65 -11.29 -11.99 -3.63
CA TRP A 65 -12.69 -11.60 -3.71
C TRP A 65 -12.98 -10.24 -3.06
N LYS A 66 -12.55 -10.01 -1.81
CA LYS A 66 -12.91 -8.82 -1.03
C LYS A 66 -12.25 -7.54 -1.55
N LEU A 67 -11.02 -7.63 -2.04
CA LEU A 67 -10.25 -6.46 -2.48
C LEU A 67 -10.25 -6.30 -4.00
N GLY A 68 -10.87 -7.23 -4.74
CA GLY A 68 -10.76 -7.25 -6.21
C GLY A 68 -9.33 -7.46 -6.70
N SER A 69 -8.48 -8.05 -5.87
CA SER A 69 -7.06 -8.27 -6.17
C SER A 69 -6.85 -9.41 -7.16
N SER A 70 -5.83 -9.28 -8.00
CA SER A 70 -5.36 -10.40 -8.82
C SER A 70 -4.94 -11.58 -7.94
N SER A 71 -4.97 -12.79 -8.50
CA SER A 71 -4.56 -14.00 -7.79
C SER A 71 -3.12 -13.92 -7.28
N GLY A 72 -2.21 -13.35 -8.08
CA GLY A 72 -0.82 -13.12 -7.70
C GLY A 72 -0.70 -12.17 -6.51
N ASN A 73 -1.35 -11.00 -6.58
CA ASN A 73 -1.29 -10.02 -5.48
C ASN A 73 -1.88 -10.59 -4.18
N ALA A 74 -3.03 -11.24 -4.26
CA ALA A 74 -3.66 -11.84 -3.10
C ALA A 74 -2.81 -12.95 -2.47
N HIS A 75 -2.06 -13.71 -3.29
CA HIS A 75 -1.14 -14.71 -2.80
C HIS A 75 0.07 -14.09 -2.11
N THR A 76 0.65 -13.02 -2.67
CA THR A 76 1.74 -12.25 -2.03
C THR A 76 1.31 -11.75 -0.66
N ILE A 77 0.16 -11.08 -0.56
CA ILE A 77 -0.38 -10.58 0.71
C ILE A 77 -0.50 -11.72 1.72
N ALA A 78 -1.11 -12.84 1.34
CA ALA A 78 -1.29 -13.99 2.23
C ALA A 78 0.04 -14.62 2.67
N THR A 79 1.06 -14.63 1.80
CA THR A 79 2.41 -15.13 2.13
C THR A 79 3.12 -14.23 3.13
N VAL A 80 3.07 -12.91 2.95
CA VAL A 80 3.65 -11.97 3.92
C VAL A 80 2.88 -12.02 5.24
N ALA A 81 1.56 -12.16 5.20
CA ALA A 81 0.71 -12.26 6.39
C ALA A 81 1.07 -13.46 7.28
N ARG A 82 1.32 -14.64 6.68
CA ARG A 82 1.76 -15.84 7.42
C ARG A 82 3.08 -15.65 8.16
N ARG A 83 3.93 -14.74 7.67
CA ARG A 83 5.27 -14.46 8.20
C ARG A 83 5.33 -13.12 8.95
N TRP A 84 4.18 -12.54 9.27
CA TRP A 84 4.08 -11.19 9.82
C TRP A 84 4.88 -11.01 11.12
N GLU A 85 4.88 -12.04 11.98
CA GLU A 85 5.63 -12.01 13.24
C GLU A 85 7.13 -12.33 13.08
N GLU A 86 7.52 -12.94 11.96
CA GLU A 86 8.92 -13.30 11.69
C GLU A 86 9.79 -12.07 11.33
N PHE A 87 9.18 -10.98 10.83
CA PHE A 87 9.90 -9.81 10.31
C PHE A 87 9.38 -8.47 10.87
N PRO A 88 9.49 -8.22 12.19
CA PRO A 88 8.89 -7.05 12.84
C PRO A 88 9.37 -5.70 12.28
N ARG A 89 10.62 -5.62 11.79
CA ARG A 89 11.15 -4.38 11.17
C ARG A 89 10.58 -4.13 9.77
N CYS A 90 10.36 -5.19 8.99
CA CYS A 90 9.75 -5.08 7.67
C CYS A 90 8.28 -4.68 7.79
N THR A 91 7.55 -5.31 8.71
CA THR A 91 6.13 -5.02 8.92
C THR A 91 5.91 -3.63 9.52
N GLN A 92 6.81 -3.16 10.39
CA GLN A 92 6.85 -1.78 10.83
C GLN A 92 7.09 -0.80 9.66
N GLY A 93 8.10 -1.06 8.83
CA GLY A 93 8.39 -0.22 7.67
C GLY A 93 7.24 -0.17 6.65
N MET A 94 6.46 -1.25 6.51
CA MET A 94 5.23 -1.26 5.71
C MET A 94 4.15 -0.38 6.34
N ARG A 95 3.88 -0.49 7.65
CA ARG A 95 2.89 0.36 8.35
C ARG A 95 3.21 1.85 8.21
N GLU A 96 4.49 2.21 8.18
CA GLU A 96 4.93 3.60 8.05
C GLU A 96 5.05 4.05 6.59
N GLY A 97 4.63 3.23 5.62
CA GLY A 97 4.67 3.55 4.19
C GLY A 97 6.06 3.54 3.55
N ARG A 98 7.10 3.18 4.32
CA ARG A 98 8.50 3.20 3.88
C ARG A 98 8.91 1.97 3.08
N LEU A 99 8.18 0.86 3.18
CA LEU A 99 8.43 -0.38 2.46
C LEU A 99 7.19 -0.82 1.66
N SER A 100 7.39 -1.13 0.39
CA SER A 100 6.35 -1.66 -0.50
C SER A 100 6.19 -3.17 -0.34
N LEU A 101 4.95 -3.65 -0.49
CA LEU A 101 4.61 -5.08 -0.44
C LEU A 101 5.47 -5.95 -1.38
N ASP A 102 5.75 -5.46 -2.59
CA ASP A 102 6.53 -6.19 -3.61
C ASP A 102 7.98 -6.47 -3.21
N ARG A 103 8.52 -5.78 -2.18
CA ARG A 103 9.88 -6.02 -1.66
C ARG A 103 9.91 -6.94 -0.44
N SER A 104 8.75 -7.26 0.11
CA SER A 104 8.60 -8.05 1.36
C SER A 104 8.11 -9.48 1.15
N GLY A 105 7.77 -9.85 -0.11
CA GLY A 105 7.35 -11.19 -0.51
C GLY A 105 8.46 -12.23 -0.53
#